data_AF-A0A1C5GBE7-F1
#
_entry.id   AF-A0A1C5GBE7-F1
#
_cell.length_a   1.000
_cell.length_b   1.000
_cell.length_c   1.000
_cell.angle_alpha   90.00
_cell.angle_beta   90.00
_cell.angle_gamma   90.00
#
_symmetry.space_group_name_H-M   'P 1'
#
loop_
_entity.id
_entity.type
_entity.pdbx_description
1 polymer ?
#
loop_
_entity_poly.entity_id
_entity_poly.type
_entity_poly.pdbx_seq_one_letter_code
_entity_poly.pdbx_strand_id
1 'polypeptide(L)'
;MLTADGAGLRAEDVCLALGVGTEPEDVDLPDRPLNPEDSLAEILEAYQAECARSSAVVAGAALDDRARAADVSFTLRDALAHTIQETARHCGHLDLLRESIDGQAGE
;
A
#
# COMPACT_ATOMS: atom_id res chain seq x y z
N MET A 1 -6.61 -16.48 -6.16
CA MET A 1 -5.34 -17.21 -6.39
C MET A 1 -4.85 -16.77 -7.76
N LEU A 2 -4.04 -15.70 -7.82
CA LEU A 2 -3.36 -15.31 -9.06
C LEU A 2 -2.41 -16.45 -9.39
N THR A 3 -2.79 -17.27 -10.35
CA THR A 3 -1.93 -18.33 -10.85
C THR A 3 -0.77 -17.68 -11.57
N ALA A 4 0.45 -18.07 -11.20
CA ALA A 4 1.63 -17.89 -12.03
C ALA A 4 1.46 -18.71 -13.33
N ASP A 5 0.54 -18.27 -14.19
CA ASP A 5 0.72 -18.49 -15.61
C ASP A 5 2.03 -17.79 -15.98
N GLY A 6 2.80 -18.32 -16.93
CA GLY A 6 4.12 -17.80 -17.33
C GLY A 6 4.14 -16.37 -17.89
N ALA A 7 3.10 -15.56 -17.64
CA ALA A 7 3.08 -14.12 -17.75
C ALA A 7 3.52 -13.52 -16.40
N GLY A 8 4.71 -12.90 -16.36
CA GLY A 8 5.24 -12.28 -15.13
C GLY A 8 4.30 -11.25 -14.49
N LEU A 9 4.67 -10.81 -13.28
CA LEU A 9 3.92 -9.80 -12.50
C LEU A 9 3.55 -8.60 -13.38
N ARG A 10 2.27 -8.21 -13.36
CA ARG A 10 1.84 -6.96 -13.99
C ARG A 10 2.03 -5.82 -13.00
N ALA A 11 2.49 -4.66 -13.50
CA ALA A 11 2.64 -3.49 -12.64
C ALA A 11 1.30 -3.06 -12.04
N GLU A 12 0.21 -3.12 -12.80
CA GLU A 12 -1.15 -2.84 -12.31
C GLU A 12 -1.55 -3.71 -11.12
N ASP A 13 -1.26 -5.02 -11.16
CA ASP A 13 -1.60 -5.96 -10.08
C ASP A 13 -0.79 -5.68 -8.82
N VAL A 14 0.51 -5.37 -8.98
CA VAL A 14 1.40 -5.05 -7.85
C VAL A 14 1.06 -3.69 -7.25
N CYS A 15 0.80 -2.69 -8.08
CA CYS A 15 0.40 -1.34 -7.65
C CYS A 15 -0.93 -1.37 -6.90
N LEU A 16 -1.95 -2.01 -7.48
CA LEU A 16 -3.24 -2.19 -6.83
C LEU A 16 -3.12 -3.00 -5.55
N ALA A 17 -2.30 -4.05 -5.52
CA ALA A 17 -2.11 -4.87 -4.32
C ALA A 17 -1.39 -4.10 -3.21
N LEU A 18 -0.47 -3.20 -3.53
CA LEU A 18 0.29 -2.45 -2.53
C LEU A 18 -0.33 -1.08 -2.20
N GLY A 19 -1.46 -0.74 -2.84
CA GLY A 19 -2.09 0.57 -2.68
C GLY A 19 -1.19 1.72 -3.13
N VAL A 20 -0.32 1.49 -4.12
CA VAL A 20 0.56 2.51 -4.69
C VAL A 20 0.03 2.91 -6.06
N GLY A 21 -0.12 4.21 -6.29
CA GLY A 21 -0.52 4.76 -7.58
C GLY A 21 0.46 4.37 -8.70
N THR A 22 -0.06 4.24 -9.92
CA THR A 22 0.78 4.08 -11.13
C THR A 22 1.22 5.43 -11.69
N GLU A 23 0.44 6.48 -11.41
CA GLU A 23 0.72 7.85 -11.88
C GLU A 23 1.07 8.79 -10.70
N PRO A 24 1.90 9.82 -10.94
CA PRO A 24 2.27 10.80 -9.91
C PRO A 24 1.09 11.66 -9.41
N GLU A 25 -0.06 11.60 -10.07
CA GLU A 25 -1.30 12.30 -9.73
C GLU A 25 -2.29 11.44 -8.93
N ASP A 26 -2.03 10.13 -8.78
CA ASP A 26 -2.74 9.21 -7.89
C ASP A 26 -2.30 9.38 -6.42
N VAL A 27 -1.97 10.61 -6.00
CA VAL A 27 -1.44 10.90 -4.66
C VAL A 27 -2.51 10.61 -3.62
N ASP A 28 -2.44 9.41 -3.04
CA ASP A 28 -2.94 9.04 -1.73
C ASP A 28 -4.43 9.39 -1.48
N LEU A 29 -5.24 9.38 -2.54
CA LEU A 29 -6.69 9.42 -2.40
C LEU A 29 -7.12 8.03 -1.92
N PRO A 30 -7.87 7.93 -0.82
CA PRO A 30 -8.28 6.62 -0.33
C PRO A 30 -9.20 5.97 -1.36
N ASP A 31 -8.91 4.72 -1.73
CA ASP A 31 -9.74 3.90 -2.63
C ASP A 31 -11.22 3.86 -2.19
N ARG A 32 -11.46 4.04 -0.89
CA ARG A 32 -12.77 4.24 -0.28
C ARG A 32 -12.84 5.62 0.41
N PRO A 33 -13.76 6.52 0.02
CA PRO A 33 -13.98 7.76 0.77
C PRO A 33 -14.52 7.44 2.17
N LEU A 34 -13.99 8.14 3.18
CA LEU A 34 -14.46 8.06 4.57
C LEU A 34 -15.79 8.81 4.73
N ASN A 35 -16.75 8.19 5.42
CA ASN A 35 -18.03 8.80 5.75
C ASN A 35 -18.17 8.99 7.27
N PRO A 36 -18.96 9.99 7.73
CA PRO A 36 -19.18 10.23 9.16
C PRO A 36 -19.74 9.04 9.94
N GLU A 37 -20.44 8.14 9.27
CA GLU A 37 -21.00 6.90 9.81
C GLU A 37 -20.01 5.74 9.89
N ASP A 38 -18.83 5.84 9.27
CA ASP A 38 -17.82 4.80 9.33
C ASP A 38 -17.26 4.69 10.76
N SER A 39 -17.26 3.47 11.31
CA SER A 39 -16.62 3.22 12.59
C SER A 39 -15.13 2.94 12.44
N LEU A 40 -14.35 3.28 13.48
CA LEU A 40 -12.92 2.95 13.52
C LEU A 40 -12.68 1.44 13.36
N ALA A 41 -13.54 0.60 13.94
CA ALA A 41 -13.41 -0.86 13.85
C ALA A 41 -13.54 -1.34 12.39
N GLU A 42 -14.53 -0.84 11.64
CA GLU A 42 -14.72 -1.19 10.22
C GLU A 42 -13.55 -0.73 9.35
N ILE A 43 -12.99 0.45 9.64
CA ILE A 43 -11.82 0.97 8.91
C ILE A 43 -10.59 0.08 9.17
N LEU A 44 -10.35 -0.30 10.43
CA LEU A 44 -9.24 -1.17 10.79
C LEU A 44 -9.39 -2.58 10.21
N GLU A 45 -10.60 -3.15 10.21
CA GLU A 45 -10.88 -4.44 9.58
C GLU A 45 -10.66 -4.39 8.07
N ALA A 46 -11.11 -3.33 7.40
CA ALA A 46 -10.87 -3.13 5.97
C ALA A 46 -9.38 -3.03 5.65
N TYR A 47 -8.63 -2.25 6.44
CA TYR A 47 -7.17 -2.13 6.30
C TYR A 47 -6.46 -3.47 6.47
N GLN A 48 -6.82 -4.26 7.50
CA GLN A 48 -6.23 -5.58 7.72
C GLN A 48 -6.55 -6.57 6.59
N ALA A 49 -7.78 -6.54 6.08
CA ALA A 49 -8.19 -7.35 4.94
C ALA A 49 -7.38 -6.99 3.68
N GLU A 50 -7.11 -5.70 3.50
CA GLU A 50 -6.28 -5.21 2.40
C GLU A 50 -4.82 -5.67 2.55
N CYS A 51 -4.21 -5.52 3.73
CA CYS A 51 -2.87 -6.06 3.98
C CYS A 51 -2.76 -7.57 3.73
N ALA A 52 -3.80 -8.35 4.09
CA ALA A 52 -3.85 -9.78 3.83
C ALA A 52 -3.93 -10.07 2.32
N ARG A 53 -4.69 -9.27 1.56
CA ARG A 53 -4.76 -9.34 0.10
C ARG A 53 -3.39 -9.03 -0.52
N SER A 54 -2.75 -7.93 -0.14
CA SER A 54 -1.40 -7.56 -0.59
C SER A 54 -0.40 -8.68 -0.36
N SER A 55 -0.38 -9.22 0.86
CA SER A 55 0.51 -10.31 1.26
C SER A 55 0.30 -11.56 0.40
N ALA A 56 -0.95 -11.92 0.11
CA ALA A 56 -1.27 -13.08 -0.72
C ALA A 56 -0.84 -12.89 -2.19
N VAL A 57 -0.87 -11.66 -2.71
CA VAL A 57 -0.42 -11.35 -4.08
C VAL A 57 1.09 -11.53 -4.21
N VAL A 58 1.86 -11.04 -3.22
CA VAL A 58 3.33 -11.05 -3.29
C VAL A 58 3.97 -12.35 -2.79
N ALA A 59 3.23 -13.22 -2.08
CA ALA A 59 3.76 -14.43 -1.45
C ALA A 59 4.46 -15.41 -2.40
N GLY A 60 4.09 -15.42 -3.69
CA GLY A 60 4.66 -16.31 -4.71
C GLY A 60 5.78 -15.69 -5.54
N ALA A 61 6.14 -14.44 -5.31
CA ALA A 61 7.08 -13.68 -6.13
C ALA A 61 8.45 -13.53 -5.45
N ALA A 62 9.50 -13.51 -6.27
CA ALA A 62 10.84 -13.13 -5.81
C ALA A 62 10.97 -11.60 -5.78
N LEU A 63 11.81 -11.09 -4.88
CA LEU A 63 12.05 -9.64 -4.76
C LEU A 63 12.57 -9.00 -6.05
N ASP A 64 13.31 -9.75 -6.86
CA ASP A 64 13.88 -9.26 -8.12
C ASP A 64 12.96 -9.53 -9.33
N ASP A 65 11.76 -10.12 -9.11
CA ASP A 65 10.75 -10.25 -10.15
C ASP A 65 10.29 -8.86 -10.59
N ARG A 66 10.26 -8.65 -11.91
CA ARG A 66 9.89 -7.36 -12.50
C ARG A 66 8.40 -7.31 -12.78
N ALA A 67 7.76 -6.29 -12.21
CA ALA A 67 6.47 -5.83 -12.65
C ALA A 67 6.63 -4.93 -13.89
N ARG A 68 5.71 -5.02 -14.85
CA ARG A 68 5.75 -4.22 -16.09
C ARG A 68 4.37 -3.64 -16.44
N ALA A 69 4.36 -2.38 -16.85
CA ALA A 69 3.30 -1.68 -17.57
C ALA A 69 3.89 -1.05 -18.85
N ALA A 70 3.09 -0.32 -19.64
CA ALA A 70 3.47 0.20 -20.95
C ALA A 70 4.75 1.09 -20.91
N ASP A 71 4.92 1.86 -19.85
CA ASP A 71 5.98 2.86 -19.65
C ASP A 71 6.73 2.69 -18.31
N VAL A 72 6.21 1.86 -17.40
CA VAL A 72 6.80 1.63 -16.08
C VAL A 72 7.31 0.20 -15.93
N SER A 73 8.51 0.04 -15.36
CA SER A 73 9.01 -1.25 -14.87
C SER A 73 9.82 -1.09 -13.60
N PHE A 74 9.41 -1.81 -12.56
CA PHE A 74 10.08 -1.87 -11.26
C PHE A 74 10.15 -3.32 -10.78
N THR A 75 11.01 -3.60 -9.80
CA THR A 75 11.05 -4.89 -9.12
C THR A 75 10.10 -4.91 -7.93
N LEU A 76 9.67 -6.09 -7.49
CA LEU A 76 8.90 -6.21 -6.24
C LEU A 76 9.63 -5.55 -5.05
N ARG A 77 10.97 -5.62 -5.02
CA ARG A 77 11.80 -4.92 -4.04
C ARG A 77 11.59 -3.41 -4.05
N ASP A 78 11.58 -2.80 -5.23
CA ASP A 78 11.38 -1.35 -5.38
C ASP A 78 9.99 -0.96 -4.86
N ALA A 79 8.97 -1.75 -5.21
CA ALA A 79 7.60 -1.51 -4.79
C ALA A 79 7.43 -1.60 -3.26
N LEU A 80 7.95 -2.66 -2.64
CA LEU A 80 7.89 -2.83 -1.19
C LEU A 80 8.69 -1.75 -0.45
N ALA A 81 9.86 -1.36 -0.97
CA ALA A 81 10.65 -0.27 -0.39
C ALA A 81 9.86 1.04 -0.41
N HIS A 82 9.15 1.33 -1.52
CA HIS A 82 8.27 2.49 -1.62
C HIS A 82 7.13 2.42 -0.59
N THR A 83 6.41 1.31 -0.49
CA THR A 83 5.32 1.14 0.50
C THR A 83 5.80 1.35 1.93
N ILE A 84 6.99 0.84 2.28
CA ILE A 84 7.60 1.04 3.61
C ILE A 84 7.92 2.51 3.85
N GLN A 85 8.56 3.18 2.88
CA GLN A 85 8.90 4.60 2.99
C GLN A 85 7.64 5.46 3.18
N GLU A 86 6.60 5.16 2.42
CA GLU A 86 5.34 5.89 2.46
C GLU A 86 4.61 5.67 3.79
N THR A 87 4.55 4.42 4.26
CA THR A 87 3.98 4.08 5.56
C THR A 87 4.71 4.82 6.68
N ALA A 88 6.05 4.87 6.65
CA ALA A 88 6.83 5.59 7.65
C ALA A 88 6.54 7.11 7.63
N ARG A 89 6.38 7.70 6.43
CA ARG A 89 5.99 9.11 6.29
C ARG A 89 4.63 9.39 6.91
N HIS A 90 3.64 8.51 6.70
CA HIS A 90 2.32 8.64 7.31
C HIS A 90 2.32 8.43 8.81
N CYS A 91 3.07 7.45 9.32
CA CYS A 91 3.23 7.27 10.76
C CYS A 91 3.81 8.54 11.42
N GLY A 92 4.81 9.17 10.80
CA GLY A 92 5.37 10.44 11.30
C GLY A 92 4.33 11.57 11.34
N HIS A 93 3.50 11.72 10.30
CA HIS A 93 2.43 12.73 10.31
C HIS A 93 1.35 12.43 11.38
N LEU A 94 0.95 11.16 11.52
CA LEU A 94 -0.02 10.73 12.53
C LEU A 94 0.51 10.95 13.95
N ASP A 95 1.81 10.76 14.16
CA ASP A 95 2.42 11.00 15.46
C ASP A 95 2.39 12.49 15.84
N LEU A 96 2.74 13.39 14.91
CA LEU A 96 2.60 14.84 15.14
C LEU A 96 1.15 15.25 15.49
N LEU A 97 0.15 14.64 14.84
CA LEU A 97 -1.25 14.87 15.15
C LEU A 97 -1.60 14.35 16.55
N ARG A 98 -1.15 13.14 16.91
CA ARG A 98 -1.34 12.56 18.23
C ARG A 98 -0.72 13.45 19.32
N GLU A 99 0.54 13.85 19.15
CA GLU A 99 1.26 14.78 20.05
C GLU A 99 0.49 16.10 20.25
N SER A 100 -0.12 16.62 19.18
CA SER A 100 -0.90 17.87 19.25
C SER A 100 -2.18 17.73 20.07
N ILE A 101 -2.72 16.51 20.19
CA ILE A 101 -3.95 16.20 20.90
C ILE A 101 -3.69 15.85 22.37
N ASP A 102 -2.67 15.03 22.65
CA ASP A 102 -2.40 14.48 23.99
C ASP A 102 -1.21 15.14 24.72
N GLY A 103 -0.39 15.93 24.02
CA GLY A 103 0.78 16.61 24.56
C GLY A 103 1.98 15.71 24.87
N GLN A 104 1.95 14.44 24.47
CA GLN A 104 3.01 13.46 24.72
C GLN A 104 3.85 13.25 23.46
N ALA A 105 5.12 13.66 23.51
CA ALA A 105 6.08 13.42 22.43
C ALA A 105 6.19 11.92 22.08
N GLY A 106 6.23 11.60 20.79
CA GLY A 106 6.53 10.26 20.27
C GLY A 106 8.03 9.94 20.30
N GLU A 107 8.38 8.71 19.89
CA GLU A 107 9.75 8.18 19.83
C GLU A 107 10.40 8.29 18.45
#